data_AF-A0A1I4VJU2-F1
#
_entry.id   AF-A0A1I4VJU2-F1
#
_cell.length_a   1.000
_cell.length_b   1.000
_cell.length_c   1.000
_cell.angle_alpha   90.00
_cell.angle_beta   90.00
_cell.angle_gamma   90.00
#
_symmetry.space_group_name_H-M   'P 1'
#
loop_
_entity.id
_entity.type
_entity.pdbx_description
1 polymer ?
#
loop_
_entity_poly.entity_id
_entity_poly.type
_entity_poly.pdbx_seq_one_letter_code
_entity_poly.pdbx_strand_id
1 'polypeptide(L)' 'MRLVAVIIVALMTAACDQEQDITGSTPTCPMRNYSYNPRDMNQCVSACKSCDRGTTVTCTTSCTLKGAR' A
#
# COMPACT_ATOMS: atom_id res chain seq x y z
N MET A 1 -0.94 -40.88 -1.88
CA MET A 1 0.16 -40.16 -1.18
C MET A 1 0.73 -38.99 -1.99
N ARG A 2 1.07 -39.14 -3.28
CA ARG A 2 1.64 -38.02 -4.08
C ARG A 2 0.68 -36.85 -4.30
N LEU A 3 -0.60 -37.13 -4.57
CA LEU A 3 -1.62 -36.09 -4.78
C LEU A 3 -1.89 -35.24 -3.53
N VAL A 4 -1.86 -35.88 -2.35
CA VAL A 4 -2.05 -35.19 -1.07
C VAL A 4 -0.92 -34.21 -0.80
N ALA A 5 0.33 -34.59 -1.10
CA ALA A 5 1.48 -33.70 -0.95
C ALA A 5 1.42 -32.47 -1.88
N VAL A 6 0.95 -32.65 -3.12
CA VAL A 6 0.80 -31.55 -4.09
C VAL A 6 -0.27 -30.55 -3.63
N ILE A 7 -1.39 -31.04 -3.09
CA ILE A 7 -2.48 -30.19 -2.58
C ILE A 7 -2.00 -29.37 -1.37
N ILE A 8 -1.24 -29.98 -0.47
CA ILE A 8 -0.70 -29.28 0.72
C ILE A 8 0.27 -28.17 0.29
N VAL A 9 1.17 -28.43 -0.66
CA VAL A 9 2.12 -27.42 -1.16
C VAL A 9 1.39 -26.26 -1.86
N ALA A 10 0.35 -26.54 -2.65
CA ALA A 10 -0.45 -25.51 -3.31
C ALA A 10 -1.22 -24.62 -2.31
N LEU A 11 -1.71 -25.18 -1.21
CA LEU A 11 -2.37 -24.42 -0.14
C LEU A 11 -1.38 -23.51 0.60
N MET A 12 -0.13 -23.95 0.80
CA MET A 12 0.91 -23.12 1.44
C MET A 12 1.30 -21.92 0.57
N THR A 13 1.27 -22.05 -0.77
CA THR A 13 1.51 -20.92 -1.68
C THR A 13 0.36 -19.93 -1.76
N ALA A 14 -0.88 -20.35 -1.50
CA ALA A 14 -2.03 -19.44 -1.36
C ALA A 14 -2.02 -18.67 -0.02
N ALA A 15 -1.27 -19.14 0.98
CA ALA A 15 -0.98 -18.39 2.20
C ALA A 15 0.18 -17.38 2.02
N CYS A 16 0.95 -17.50 0.93
CA CYS A 16 1.83 -16.46 0.43
C CYS A 16 1.08 -15.55 -0.55
N ASP A 17 -0.18 -15.23 -0.24
CA ASP A 17 -0.74 -13.98 -0.75
C ASP A 17 0.12 -12.88 -0.15
N GLN A 18 0.83 -12.22 -1.07
CA GLN A 18 1.69 -11.07 -0.85
C GLN A 18 1.22 -10.33 0.38
N GLU A 19 2.09 -10.31 1.39
CA GLU A 19 2.04 -9.40 2.52
C GLU A 19 1.06 -8.29 2.21
N GLN A 20 -0.13 -8.37 2.80
CA GLN A 20 -1.04 -7.23 2.80
C GLN A 20 -0.21 -6.15 3.44
N ASP A 21 0.36 -5.30 2.58
CA ASP A 21 1.05 -4.09 2.95
C ASP A 21 0.27 -3.55 4.12
N ILE A 22 0.95 -3.48 5.27
CA ILE A 22 0.43 -2.91 6.52
C ILE A 22 0.31 -1.40 6.29
N THR A 23 -0.59 -1.06 5.38
CA THR A 23 -1.20 0.20 4.99
C THR A 23 -2.59 -0.20 4.51
N GLY A 24 -3.37 -0.76 5.45
CA GLY A 24 -4.75 -1.11 5.21
C GLY A 24 -5.58 0.13 4.85
N SER A 25 -6.43 -0.05 3.83
CA SER A 25 -7.48 0.86 3.33
C SER A 25 -6.99 1.96 2.38
N THR A 26 -7.27 1.96 1.08
CA THR A 26 -8.41 1.40 0.33
C THR A 26 -8.05 1.33 -1.17
N PRO A 27 -8.65 0.42 -1.95
CA PRO A 27 -8.65 0.55 -3.40
C PRO A 27 -9.31 1.90 -3.74
N THR A 28 -8.58 2.79 -4.42
CA THR A 28 -9.01 4.13 -4.85
C THR A 28 -9.12 5.20 -3.75
N CYS A 29 -7.96 5.64 -3.24
CA CYS A 29 -7.84 7.01 -2.74
C CYS A 29 -8.38 7.98 -3.82
N PRO A 30 -9.40 8.83 -3.53
CA PRO A 30 -10.11 9.65 -4.53
C PRO A 30 -9.23 10.72 -5.22
N MET A 31 -7.97 10.85 -4.79
CA MET A 31 -6.93 11.61 -5.48
C MET A 31 -6.69 11.17 -6.93
N ARG A 32 -7.12 9.97 -7.35
CA ARG A 32 -7.00 9.55 -8.76
C ARG A 32 -7.79 10.42 -9.76
N ASN A 33 -8.76 11.21 -9.32
CA ASN A 33 -9.50 12.15 -10.17
C ASN A 33 -8.83 13.54 -10.28
N TYR A 34 -7.77 13.80 -9.52
CA TYR A 34 -6.96 15.00 -9.63
C TYR A 34 -5.60 14.62 -10.25
N SER A 35 -4.91 15.57 -10.89
CA SER A 35 -3.55 15.37 -11.41
C SER A 35 -2.55 15.15 -10.27
N TYR A 36 -2.58 13.98 -9.64
CA TYR A 36 -1.76 13.61 -8.50
C TYR A 36 -0.33 13.34 -8.94
N ASN A 37 0.61 14.12 -8.38
CA ASN A 37 2.03 13.88 -8.51
C ASN A 37 2.60 13.25 -7.24
N PRO A 38 2.96 11.95 -7.23
CA PRO A 38 3.55 11.30 -6.06
C PRO A 38 4.95 11.84 -5.70
N ARG A 39 5.60 12.59 -6.61
CA ARG A 39 6.90 13.22 -6.36
C ARG A 39 6.80 14.57 -5.66
N ASP A 40 5.61 15.16 -5.63
CA ASP A 40 5.36 16.42 -4.93
C ASP A 40 5.03 16.12 -3.47
N MET A 41 5.84 16.64 -2.55
CA MET A 41 5.68 16.36 -1.12
C MET A 41 4.31 16.81 -0.59
N ASN A 42 3.77 17.92 -1.08
CA ASN A 42 2.51 18.47 -0.59
C ASN A 42 1.31 17.63 -1.07
N GLN A 43 1.33 17.19 -2.34
CA GLN A 43 0.31 16.29 -2.89
C GLN A 43 0.37 14.90 -2.27
N CYS A 44 1.56 14.37 -2.01
CA CYS A 44 1.71 13.10 -1.33
C CYS A 44 1.22 13.16 0.12
N VAL A 45 1.62 14.19 0.89
CA VAL A 45 1.21 14.32 2.30
C VAL A 45 -0.30 14.59 2.42
N SER A 46 -0.88 15.39 1.53
CA SER A 46 -2.33 15.60 1.52
C SER A 46 -3.09 14.31 1.18
N ALA A 47 -2.63 13.55 0.18
CA ALA A 47 -3.21 12.24 -0.14
C ALA A 47 -3.09 11.26 1.04
N CYS A 48 -1.93 11.17 1.67
CA CYS A 48 -1.70 10.32 2.84
C CYS A 48 -2.59 10.72 4.03
N LYS A 49 -2.76 12.02 4.30
CA LYS A 49 -3.68 12.50 5.35
C LYS A 49 -5.13 12.17 5.03
N SER A 50 -5.53 12.34 3.76
CA SER A 50 -6.90 12.10 3.32
C SER A 50 -7.26 10.61 3.26
N CYS A 51 -6.30 9.74 2.91
CA CYS A 51 -6.56 8.34 2.61
C CYS A 51 -6.08 7.40 3.73
N ASP A 52 -4.88 7.64 4.27
CA ASP A 52 -4.30 6.82 5.34
C ASP A 52 -4.59 7.41 6.74
N ARG A 53 -5.24 8.59 6.82
CA ARG A 53 -5.48 9.33 8.07
C ARG A 53 -4.22 9.55 8.91
N GLY A 54 -3.06 9.60 8.25
CA GLY A 54 -1.77 9.80 8.90
C GLY A 54 -1.59 11.23 9.42
N THR A 55 -0.70 11.41 10.39
CA THR A 55 -0.27 12.76 10.81
C THR A 55 0.67 13.37 9.78
N THR A 56 0.90 14.69 9.82
CA THR A 56 1.89 15.34 8.94
C THR A 56 3.25 14.65 9.03
N VAL A 57 3.73 14.33 10.23
CA VAL A 57 5.05 13.73 10.44
C VAL A 57 5.11 12.34 9.81
N THR A 58 4.12 11.49 10.10
CA THR A 58 4.04 10.13 9.54
C THR A 58 3.95 10.17 8.02
N CYS A 59 3.09 11.04 7.48
CA CYS A 59 2.91 11.19 6.04
C CYS A 59 4.15 11.76 5.35
N THR A 60 4.85 12.72 5.95
CA THR A 60 6.10 13.24 5.38
C THR A 60 7.16 12.14 5.31
N THR A 61 7.29 11.32 6.35
CA THR A 61 8.20 10.16 6.32
C THR A 61 7.80 9.18 5.22
N SER A 62 6.53 8.78 5.16
CA SER A 62 6.05 7.85 4.12
C SER A 62 6.23 8.41 2.71
N CYS A 63 6.00 9.70 2.51
CA CYS A 63 6.19 10.38 1.22
C CYS A 63 7.66 10.53 0.84
N THR A 64 8.53 10.81 1.80
CA THR A 64 9.99 10.81 1.58
C THR A 64 10.48 9.43 1.17
N LEU A 65 9.98 8.36 1.81
CA LEU A 65 10.30 6.97 1.44
C LEU A 65 9.77 6.60 0.05
N LYS A 66 8.64 7.18 -0.38
CA LYS A 66 8.12 7.08 -1.76
C LYS A 66 8.86 8.00 -2.74
N GLY A 67 9.84 8.78 -2.28
CA GLY A 67 10.68 9.65 -3.09
C GLY A 67 10.02 10.95 -3.52
N ALA A 68 9.07 11.46 -2.74
CA ALA A 68 8.61 12.83 -2.84
C ALA A 68 9.68 13.79 -2.30
N ARG A 69 9.81 14.98 -2.89
CA ARG A 69 10.75 16.01 -2.46
C ARG A 69 10.13 17.41 -2.52
#